data_AF-D3TKI9-F1
#
_entry.id   AF-D3TKI9-F1
#
_cell.length_a   1.000
_cell.length_b   1.000
_cell.length_c   1.000
_cell.angle_alpha   90.00
_cell.angle_beta   90.00
_cell.angle_gamma   90.00
#
_symmetry.space_group_name_H-M   'P 1'
#
loop_
_entity.id
_entity.type
_entity.pdbx_description
1 polymer ?
#
loop_
_entity_poly.entity_id
_entity_poly.type
_entity_poly.pdbx_seq_one_letter_code
_entity_poly.pdbx_strand_id
1 'polypeptide(L)'
;KESSEEEREHAEKLMKYQNIRGGRVTLLPLKEPKSEFDHVEKGDALYAMEVALCLEKLINAKLLEVHSVADRNNDPQMQDFIESEFLGEQVEAIKKISDYVTQLRMVGKGHGVWHFNQKLLPPEGEGDDGVF
;
A
#
# COMPACT_ATOMS: atom_id res chain seq x y z
N LYS A 1 -3.32 -5.16 -8.10
CA LYS A 1 -2.59 -4.59 -9.25
C LYS A 1 -2.41 -3.10 -9.06
N GLU A 2 -3.51 -2.36 -8.97
CA GLU A 2 -3.54 -0.90 -8.70
C GLU A 2 -2.60 -0.48 -7.56
N SER A 3 -2.69 -1.13 -6.39
CA SER A 3 -1.80 -0.81 -5.26
C SER A 3 -0.31 -1.01 -5.57
N SER A 4 0.05 -1.93 -6.47
CA SER A 4 1.46 -2.08 -6.88
C SER A 4 1.94 -0.94 -7.79
N GLU A 5 1.02 -0.33 -8.55
CA GLU A 5 1.32 0.82 -9.41
C GLU A 5 1.41 2.09 -8.56
N GLU A 6 0.48 2.27 -7.62
CA GLU A 6 0.47 3.33 -6.61
C GLU A 6 1.76 3.35 -5.77
N GLU A 7 2.20 2.20 -5.23
CA GLU A 7 3.45 2.14 -4.47
C GLU A 7 4.70 2.46 -5.31
N ARG A 8 4.65 2.20 -6.62
CA ARG A 8 5.73 2.63 -7.53
C ARG A 8 5.72 4.15 -7.70
N GLU A 9 4.55 4.77 -7.80
CA GLU A 9 4.41 6.23 -7.84
C GLU A 9 4.91 6.88 -6.55
N HIS A 10 4.65 6.28 -5.39
CA HIS A 10 5.23 6.71 -4.10
C HIS A 10 6.77 6.70 -4.13
N ALA A 11 7.37 5.62 -4.63
CA ALA A 11 8.81 5.53 -4.79
C ALA A 11 9.36 6.60 -5.76
N GLU A 12 8.68 6.83 -6.89
CA GLU A 12 9.06 7.88 -7.84
C GLU A 12 8.92 9.29 -7.25
N LYS A 13 7.90 9.54 -6.43
CA LYS A 13 7.70 10.80 -5.70
C LYS A 13 8.89 11.10 -4.79
N LEU A 14 9.34 10.10 -4.03
CA LEU A 14 10.56 10.19 -3.20
C LEU A 14 11.82 10.44 -4.04
N MET A 15 11.97 9.77 -5.18
CA MET A 15 13.12 9.98 -6.09
C MET A 15 13.16 11.40 -6.65
N LYS A 16 12.00 11.93 -7.07
CA LYS A 16 11.88 13.32 -7.55
C LYS A 16 12.22 14.30 -6.45
N TYR A 17 11.68 14.10 -5.25
CA TYR A 17 11.95 14.95 -4.10
C TYR A 17 13.44 14.98 -3.72
N GLN A 18 14.09 13.81 -3.71
CA GLN A 18 15.53 13.70 -3.47
C GLN A 18 16.34 14.54 -4.46
N ASN A 19 15.98 14.51 -5.75
CA ASN A 19 16.64 15.33 -6.78
C ASN A 19 16.36 16.84 -6.61
N ILE A 20 15.13 17.24 -6.25
CA ILE A 20 14.76 18.64 -6.01
C ILE A 20 15.60 19.24 -4.87
N ARG A 21 15.87 18.45 -3.82
CA ARG A 21 16.70 18.86 -2.69
C ARG A 21 18.22 18.81 -2.97
N GLY A 22 18.63 18.48 -4.20
CA GLY A 22 20.03 18.36 -4.60
C GLY A 22 20.72 17.07 -4.11
N GLY A 23 19.95 16.12 -3.60
CA GLY A 23 20.43 14.79 -3.22
C GLY A 23 20.68 13.89 -4.42
N ARG A 24 21.31 12.75 -4.18
CA ARG A 24 21.52 11.69 -5.18
C ARG A 24 20.64 10.49 -4.85
N VAL A 25 19.84 10.04 -5.83
CA VAL A 25 19.08 8.79 -5.74
C VAL A 25 20.03 7.60 -5.87
N THR A 26 19.91 6.63 -4.97
CA THR A 26 20.61 5.34 -5.04
C THR A 26 19.58 4.23 -4.95
N LEU A 27 19.44 3.44 -6.01
CA LEU A 27 18.55 2.29 -6.03
C LEU A 27 19.26 1.07 -5.45
N LEU A 28 18.60 0.38 -4.52
CA LEU A 28 19.10 -0.83 -3.89
C LEU A 28 18.41 -2.08 -4.48
N PRO A 29 19.06 -3.26 -4.44
CA PRO A 29 18.43 -4.49 -4.89
C PRO A 29 17.14 -4.80 -4.12
N LEU A 30 16.10 -5.25 -4.82
CA LEU A 30 14.85 -5.69 -4.21
C LEU A 30 14.93 -7.18 -3.87
N LYS A 31 14.45 -7.53 -2.69
CA LYS A 31 14.29 -8.93 -2.29
C LYS A 31 13.08 -9.52 -3.00
N GLU A 32 13.18 -10.78 -3.40
CA GLU A 32 12.07 -11.52 -3.99
C GLU A 32 10.87 -11.58 -3.02
N PRO A 33 9.65 -11.21 -3.47
CA PRO A 33 8.45 -11.32 -2.66
C PRO A 33 8.00 -12.78 -2.53
N LYS A 34 7.11 -13.06 -1.58
CA LYS A 34 6.43 -14.36 -1.52
C LYS A 34 5.51 -14.53 -2.73
N SER A 35 5.52 -15.72 -3.33
CA SER A 35 4.67 -16.07 -4.47
C SER A 35 3.37 -16.77 -4.07
N GLU A 36 3.32 -17.39 -2.88
CA GLU A 36 2.18 -18.18 -2.41
C GLU A 36 1.50 -17.52 -1.20
N PHE A 37 0.17 -17.46 -1.25
CA PHE A 37 -0.68 -16.88 -0.21
C PHE A 37 -1.75 -17.84 0.31
N ASP A 38 -1.66 -19.13 -0.02
CA ASP A 38 -2.57 -20.14 0.51
C ASP A 38 -2.40 -20.29 2.03
N HIS A 39 -3.53 -20.32 2.74
CA HIS A 39 -3.53 -20.48 4.19
C HIS A 39 -4.69 -21.35 4.65
N VAL A 40 -4.38 -22.52 5.23
CA VAL A 40 -5.38 -23.54 5.61
C VAL A 40 -6.46 -22.98 6.54
N GLU A 41 -6.06 -22.29 7.61
CA GLU A 41 -7.02 -21.80 8.61
C GLU A 41 -7.77 -20.54 8.18
N LYS A 42 -7.10 -19.56 7.56
CA LYS A 42 -7.68 -18.26 7.23
C LYS A 42 -8.32 -18.20 5.85
N GLY A 43 -7.90 -19.06 4.93
CA GLY A 43 -8.14 -18.88 3.50
C GLY A 43 -7.16 -17.87 2.90
N ASP A 44 -6.99 -17.93 1.59
CA ASP A 44 -6.13 -17.08 0.77
C ASP A 44 -6.46 -15.59 0.89
N ALA A 45 -7.73 -15.21 0.71
CA ALA A 45 -8.15 -13.82 0.69
C ALA A 45 -7.93 -13.10 2.03
N LEU A 46 -8.34 -13.73 3.14
CA LEU A 46 -8.15 -13.15 4.47
C LEU A 46 -6.66 -13.07 4.83
N TYR A 47 -5.88 -14.13 4.52
CA TYR A 47 -4.45 -14.10 4.78
C TYR A 47 -3.74 -13.02 3.96
N ALA A 48 -4.04 -12.89 2.67
CA ALA A 48 -3.45 -11.87 1.81
C ALA A 48 -3.77 -10.45 2.31
N MET A 49 -5.02 -10.19 2.72
CA MET A 49 -5.41 -8.88 3.27
C MET A 49 -4.76 -8.58 4.63
N GLU A 50 -4.56 -9.59 5.48
CA GLU A 50 -3.79 -9.42 6.72
C GLU A 50 -2.30 -9.13 6.46
N VAL A 51 -1.70 -9.80 5.46
CA VAL A 51 -0.33 -9.51 5.03
C VAL A 51 -0.23 -8.08 4.49
N ALA A 52 -1.16 -7.65 3.64
CA ALA A 52 -1.22 -6.28 3.14
C ALA A 52 -1.34 -5.27 4.28
N LEU A 53 -2.22 -5.51 5.25
CA LEU A 53 -2.37 -4.64 6.43
C LEU A 53 -1.08 -4.55 7.24
N CYS A 54 -0.34 -5.66 7.40
CA CYS A 54 0.96 -5.66 8.07
C CYS A 54 2.00 -4.86 7.29
N LEU A 55 2.01 -4.95 5.95
CA LEU A 55 2.92 -4.18 5.10
C LEU A 55 2.63 -2.68 5.18
N GLU A 56 1.36 -2.25 5.07
CA GLU A 56 1.00 -0.83 5.20
C GLU A 56 1.40 -0.25 6.56
N LYS A 57 1.18 -1.00 7.64
CA LYS A 57 1.62 -0.57 8.97
C LYS A 57 3.15 -0.48 9.09
N LEU A 58 3.87 -1.36 8.42
CA LEU A 58 5.33 -1.32 8.37
C LEU A 58 5.81 -0.10 7.58
N ILE A 59 5.22 0.19 6.42
CA ILE A 59 5.54 1.38 5.60
C ILE A 59 5.29 2.64 6.42
N ASN A 60 4.14 2.74 7.10
CA ASN A 60 3.84 3.86 8.00
C ASN A 60 4.91 4.05 9.08
N ALA A 61 5.32 2.97 9.74
CA ALA A 61 6.38 3.03 10.75
C ALA A 61 7.70 3.53 10.14
N LYS A 62 8.02 3.14 8.90
CA LYS A 62 9.21 3.62 8.19
C LYS A 62 9.10 5.08 7.76
N LEU A 63 7.94 5.56 7.36
CA LEU A 63 7.71 6.98 7.08
C LEU A 63 7.88 7.82 8.35
N LEU A 64 7.38 7.36 9.49
CA LEU A 64 7.59 8.02 10.79
C LEU A 64 9.07 8.03 11.21
N GLU A 65 9.83 6.97 10.91
CA GLU A 65 11.29 6.96 11.12
C GLU A 65 11.99 8.01 10.24
N VAL A 66 11.60 8.14 8.97
CA VAL A 66 12.13 9.18 8.06
C VAL A 66 11.78 10.58 8.56
N HIS A 67 10.53 10.80 8.97
CA HIS A 67 10.09 12.05 9.57
C HIS A 67 10.91 12.41 10.82
N SER A 68 11.15 11.43 11.70
CA SER A 68 12.01 11.61 12.87
C SER A 68 13.47 11.91 12.53
N VAL A 69 14.01 11.38 11.42
CA VAL A 69 15.35 11.78 10.93
C VAL A 69 15.33 13.24 10.49
N ALA A 70 14.31 13.68 9.74
CA ALA A 70 14.18 15.08 9.30
C ALA A 70 14.09 16.03 10.50
N ASP A 71 13.27 15.70 11.51
CA ASP A 71 13.12 16.45 12.76
C ASP A 71 14.47 16.62 13.50
N ARG A 72 15.19 15.52 13.69
CA ARG A 72 16.50 15.52 14.37
C ARG A 72 17.55 16.35 13.64
N ASN A 73 17.40 16.56 12.34
CA ASN A 73 18.29 17.38 11.53
C ASN A 73 17.76 18.80 11.29
N ASN A 74 16.63 19.18 11.92
CA ASN A 74 15.95 20.45 11.72
C ASN A 74 15.64 20.73 10.24
N ASP A 75 15.10 19.73 9.53
CA ASP A 75 14.63 19.85 8.15
C ASP A 75 13.09 19.93 8.09
N PRO A 76 12.49 21.10 8.38
CA PRO A 76 11.05 21.24 8.44
C PRO A 76 10.38 21.02 7.08
N GLN A 77 11.07 21.29 5.98
CA GLN A 77 10.50 21.11 4.64
C GLN A 77 10.44 19.63 4.26
N MET A 78 11.36 18.79 4.75
CA MET A 78 11.25 17.34 4.61
C MET A 78 10.20 16.74 5.52
N GLN A 79 10.02 17.26 6.74
CA GLN A 79 8.90 16.85 7.59
C GLN A 79 7.56 17.13 6.93
N ASP A 80 7.36 18.36 6.45
CA ASP A 80 6.14 18.79 5.74
C ASP A 80 5.87 17.92 4.51
N PHE A 81 6.89 17.63 3.70
CA PHE A 81 6.76 16.73 2.55
C PHE A 81 6.28 15.33 2.94
N ILE A 82 6.86 14.73 4.00
CA ILE A 82 6.44 13.39 4.47
C ILE A 82 5.01 13.43 5.04
N GLU A 83 4.66 14.47 5.79
CA GLU A 83 3.33 14.65 6.37
C GLU A 83 2.24 14.81 5.30
N SER A 84 2.45 15.73 4.36
CA SER A 84 1.47 16.10 3.34
C SER A 84 1.28 15.05 2.25
N GLU A 85 2.37 14.40 1.82
CA GLU A 85 2.34 13.53 0.65
C GLU A 85 2.22 12.04 0.98
N PHE A 86 2.36 11.62 2.25
CA PHE A 86 2.38 10.20 2.60
C PHE A 86 1.62 9.86 3.89
N LEU A 87 1.85 10.56 5.02
CA LEU A 87 1.30 10.13 6.31
C LEU A 87 -0.24 10.14 6.36
N GLY A 88 -0.87 11.11 5.71
CA GLY A 88 -2.33 11.15 5.57
C GLY A 88 -2.86 9.97 4.76
N GLU A 89 -2.33 9.77 3.56
CA GLU A 89 -2.68 8.66 2.65
C GLU A 89 -2.52 7.30 3.33
N GLN A 90 -1.43 7.14 4.09
CA GLN A 90 -1.12 5.89 4.77
C GLN A 90 -2.14 5.55 5.88
N VAL A 91 -2.66 6.54 6.59
CA VAL A 91 -3.73 6.34 7.59
C VAL A 91 -5.01 5.87 6.92
N GLU A 92 -5.36 6.46 5.78
CA GLU A 92 -6.54 6.08 4.99
C GLU A 92 -6.40 4.66 4.41
N ALA A 93 -5.23 4.33 3.86
CA ALA A 93 -4.93 3.00 3.35
C ALA A 93 -5.02 1.92 4.44
N ILE A 94 -4.41 2.15 5.61
CA ILE A 94 -4.47 1.24 6.75
C ILE A 94 -5.92 1.03 7.19
N LYS A 95 -6.73 2.09 7.24
CA LYS A 95 -8.15 1.99 7.58
C LYS A 95 -8.90 1.14 6.55
N LYS A 96 -8.75 1.44 5.26
CA LYS A 96 -9.42 0.73 4.15
C LYS A 96 -9.13 -0.77 4.21
N ILE A 97 -7.87 -1.17 4.38
CA ILE A 97 -7.51 -2.59 4.47
C ILE A 97 -7.99 -3.22 5.79
N SER A 98 -7.98 -2.48 6.90
CA SER A 98 -8.54 -2.97 8.17
C SER A 98 -10.04 -3.26 8.06
N ASP A 99 -10.78 -2.42 7.33
CA ASP A 99 -12.20 -2.63 7.06
C ASP A 99 -12.41 -3.89 6.19
N TYR A 100 -11.55 -4.14 5.20
CA TYR A 100 -11.55 -5.38 4.41
C TYR A 100 -11.28 -6.63 5.25
N VAL A 101 -10.26 -6.60 6.12
CA VAL A 101 -9.96 -7.72 7.03
C VAL A 101 -11.17 -8.01 7.92
N THR A 102 -11.83 -6.97 8.44
CA THR A 102 -13.03 -7.11 9.27
C THR A 102 -14.17 -7.75 8.50
N GLN A 103 -14.44 -7.28 7.28
CA GLN A 103 -15.48 -7.84 6.41
C GLN A 103 -15.21 -9.32 6.08
N LEU A 104 -13.97 -9.67 5.70
CA LEU A 104 -13.58 -11.04 5.39
C LEU A 104 -13.73 -11.99 6.59
N ARG A 105 -13.40 -11.52 7.80
CA ARG A 105 -13.64 -12.28 9.04
C ARG A 105 -15.13 -12.51 9.30
N MET A 106 -15.98 -11.54 8.97
CA MET A 106 -17.43 -11.63 9.16
C MET A 106 -18.11 -12.57 8.16
N VAL A 107 -17.74 -12.51 6.88
CA VAL A 107 -18.41 -13.29 5.82
C VAL A 107 -17.94 -14.74 5.75
N GLY A 108 -16.78 -15.05 6.34
CA GLY A 108 -16.21 -16.40 6.33
C GLY A 108 -15.79 -16.87 4.92
N LYS A 109 -15.38 -18.13 4.82
CA LYS A 109 -14.86 -18.73 3.58
C LYS A 109 -15.95 -19.06 2.55
N GLY A 110 -15.54 -19.36 1.32
CA GLY A 110 -16.44 -19.82 0.26
C GLY A 110 -17.25 -18.68 -0.34
N HIS A 111 -18.58 -18.78 -0.30
CA HIS A 111 -19.48 -17.81 -0.94
C HIS A 111 -19.30 -16.38 -0.39
N GLY A 112 -18.96 -16.23 0.90
CA GLY A 112 -18.68 -14.93 1.52
C GLY A 112 -17.51 -14.19 0.87
N VAL A 113 -16.38 -14.89 0.69
CA VAL A 113 -15.19 -14.37 -0.01
C VAL A 113 -15.52 -14.05 -1.47
N TRP A 114 -16.26 -14.90 -2.16
CA TRP A 114 -16.64 -14.64 -3.55
C TRP A 114 -17.46 -13.35 -3.70
N HIS A 115 -18.45 -13.13 -2.85
CA HIS A 115 -19.25 -11.91 -2.88
C HIS A 115 -18.45 -10.66 -2.47
N PHE A 116 -17.51 -10.81 -1.53
CA PHE A 116 -16.56 -9.74 -1.20
C PHE A 116 -15.67 -9.38 -2.41
N ASN A 117 -15.17 -10.38 -3.14
CA ASN A 117 -14.37 -10.17 -4.34
C ASN A 117 -15.15 -9.42 -5.43
N GLN A 118 -16.43 -9.71 -5.63
CA GLN A 118 -17.28 -8.98 -6.58
C GLN A 118 -17.41 -7.48 -6.26
N LYS A 119 -17.34 -7.09 -4.98
CA LYS A 119 -17.35 -5.67 -4.58
C LYS A 119 -16.02 -4.96 -4.79
N LEU A 120 -14.93 -5.71 -4.89
CA LEU A 120 -13.59 -5.19 -5.17
C LEU A 120 -13.32 -5.07 -6.66
N LEU A 121 -14.01 -5.85 -7.49
CA LEU A 121 -13.91 -5.74 -8.94
C LEU A 121 -14.61 -4.47 -9.41
N PRO A 122 -14.08 -3.80 -10.45
CA PRO A 122 -14.84 -2.79 -11.16
C PRO A 122 -16.15 -3.41 -11.69
N PRO A 123 -17.24 -2.63 -11.79
CA PRO A 123 -18.50 -3.15 -12.30
C PRO A 123 -18.30 -3.77 -13.68
N GLU A 124 -18.89 -4.95 -13.92
CA GLU A 124 -18.88 -5.59 -15.24
C GLU A 124 -19.49 -4.64 -16.28
N GLY A 125 -18.65 -4.04 -17.15
CA GLY A 125 -19.12 -3.17 -18.22
C GLY A 125 -18.18 -2.08 -18.73
N GLU A 126 -17.09 -1.73 -18.04
CA GLU A 126 -16.07 -0.80 -18.55
C GLU A 126 -14.82 -1.57 -19.01
N GLY A 127 -15.03 -2.42 -20.02
CA GLY A 127 -13.94 -2.88 -20.87
C GLY A 127 -13.59 -1.76 -21.84
N ASP A 128 -12.31 -1.43 -21.90
CA ASP A 128 -11.67 -0.69 -22.99
C ASP A 128 -12.15 -1.23 -24.35
N ASP A 129 -13.14 -0.56 -24.96
CA ASP A 129 -13.48 -0.72 -26.38
C ASP A 129 -12.36 -0.07 -27.20
N GLY A 130 -11.19 -0.71 -27.16
CA GLY A 130 -10.08 -0.49 -28.06
C GLY A 130 -10.52 -0.83 -29.48
N VAL A 131 -11.10 0.15 -30.18
CA VAL A 131 -11.28 0.13 -31.61
C VAL A 131 -9.90 0.40 -32.24
N PHE A 132 -9.30 -0.69 -32.74
CA PHE A 132 -8.18 -0.82 -33.69
C PHE A 132 -7.19 0.33 -33.87
#